data_AF-A0A9D9VS95-F1
#
_entry.id   AF-A0A9D9VS95-F1
#
_cell.length_a   1.000
_cell.length_b   1.000
_cell.length_c   1.000
_cell.angle_alpha   90.00
_cell.angle_beta   90.00
_cell.angle_gamma   90.00
#
_symmetry.space_group_name_H-M   'P 1'
#
loop_
_entity.id
_entity.type
_entity.pdbx_description
1 polymer ?
#
loop_
_entity_poly.entity_id
_entity_poly.type
_entity_poly.pdbx_seq_one_letter_code
_entity_poly.pdbx_strand_id
1 'polypeptide(L)'
;ARQTALNQSLQADVLLVAHHGSKSSSSHDWLQAVQPQWALIQQGYRNRYQHPHPTVLQRLAHHGSTTLQSDQCGAIWWHSSTNTAHCERHMHRRYWQHQAQAAN
;
A
#
# COMPACT_ATOMS: atom_id res chain seq x y z
N ALA A 1 -4.25 -16.73 10.35
CA ALA A 1 -3.79 -17.91 9.61
C ALA A 1 -2.33 -18.14 9.95
N ARG A 2 -1.97 -19.29 10.54
CA ARG A 2 -0.56 -19.69 10.70
C ARG A 2 -0.06 -20.13 9.34
N GLN A 3 0.97 -19.47 8.80
CA GLN A 3 1.64 -19.95 7.61
C GLN A 3 2.64 -21.03 8.01
N THR A 4 2.27 -22.27 7.72
CA THR A 4 3.17 -23.42 7.75
C THR A 4 4.17 -23.29 6.60
N ALA A 5 5.45 -23.42 6.95
CA ALA A 5 6.62 -23.16 6.12
C ALA A 5 6.53 -23.78 4.70
N LEU A 6 6.43 -22.92 3.70
CA LEU A 6 7.12 -23.16 2.43
C LEU A 6 8.57 -22.73 2.67
N ASN A 7 9.53 -23.65 2.50
CA ASN A 7 10.97 -23.44 2.72
C ASN A 7 11.63 -22.47 1.72
N GLN A 8 10.87 -21.49 1.21
CA GLN A 8 11.32 -20.40 0.36
C GLN A 8 10.91 -19.10 1.07
N SER A 9 11.79 -18.09 1.08
CA SER A 9 11.41 -16.76 1.56
C SER A 9 10.20 -16.29 0.75
N LEU A 10 9.08 -15.99 1.43
CA LEU A 10 7.83 -15.58 0.79
C LEU A 10 7.92 -14.12 0.33
N GLN A 11 8.89 -13.80 -0.53
CA GLN A 11 9.06 -12.44 -1.05
C GLN A 11 7.91 -12.11 -2.01
N ALA A 12 7.37 -10.89 -1.91
CA ALA A 12 6.31 -10.41 -2.80
C ALA A 12 6.70 -9.10 -3.47
N ASP A 13 6.36 -8.93 -4.74
CA ASP A 13 6.49 -7.61 -5.39
C ASP A 13 5.45 -6.62 -4.84
N VAL A 14 4.23 -7.11 -4.60
CA VAL A 14 3.08 -6.29 -4.21
C VAL A 14 2.38 -6.89 -2.99
N LEU A 15 2.18 -6.06 -1.97
CA LEU A 15 1.28 -6.31 -0.86
C LEU A 15 0.03 -5.43 -1.00
N LEU A 16 -1.13 -6.06 -1.13
CA LEU A 16 -2.40 -5.38 -0.88
C LEU A 16 -2.61 -5.26 0.63
N VAL A 17 -2.59 -4.04 1.17
CA VAL A 17 -2.58 -3.82 2.61
C VAL A 17 -3.91 -4.22 3.23
N ALA A 18 -3.84 -5.11 4.21
CA ALA A 18 -5.01 -5.65 4.89
C ALA A 18 -5.79 -4.55 5.64
N HIS A 19 -7.12 -4.63 5.57
CA HIS A 19 -8.07 -3.76 6.29
C HIS A 19 -7.76 -2.27 6.11
N HIS A 20 -7.47 -1.84 4.87
CA HIS A 20 -7.22 -0.44 4.53
C HIS A 20 -6.05 0.22 5.29
N GLY A 21 -5.22 -0.57 5.98
CA GLY A 21 -4.18 -0.08 6.87
C GLY A 21 -4.65 0.20 8.30
N SER A 22 -5.55 -0.61 8.86
CA SER A 22 -5.95 -0.50 10.27
C SER A 22 -4.77 -0.69 11.23
N LYS A 23 -4.83 -0.07 12.42
CA LYS A 23 -3.71 -0.05 13.41
C LYS A 23 -3.07 -1.44 13.67
N SER A 24 -3.87 -2.50 13.67
CA SER A 24 -3.44 -3.88 13.93
C SER A 24 -3.07 -4.68 12.69
N SER A 25 -3.21 -4.14 11.47
CA SER A 25 -2.83 -4.83 10.24
C SER A 25 -1.32 -4.82 10.01
N SER A 26 -0.87 -5.69 9.10
CA SER A 26 0.52 -5.80 8.61
C SER A 26 1.57 -5.83 9.72
N SER A 27 1.56 -6.82 10.63
CA SER A 27 2.53 -6.94 11.73
C SER A 27 3.99 -6.91 11.24
N HIS A 28 4.93 -6.56 12.13
CA HIS A 28 6.36 -6.57 11.79
C HIS A 28 6.81 -7.94 11.29
N ASP A 29 6.47 -9.02 12.01
CA ASP A 29 6.82 -10.40 11.62
C ASP A 29 6.29 -10.75 10.23
N TRP A 30 5.07 -10.28 9.89
CA TRP A 30 4.49 -10.49 8.57
C TRP A 30 5.25 -9.74 7.49
N LEU A 31 5.56 -8.45 7.72
CA LEU A 31 6.30 -7.64 6.76
C LEU A 31 7.76 -8.10 6.60
N GLN A 32 8.37 -8.64 7.66
CA GLN A 32 9.69 -9.25 7.60
C GLN A 32 9.70 -10.55 6.81
N ALA A 33 8.64 -11.36 6.92
CA ALA A 33 8.52 -12.59 6.14
C ALA A 33 8.26 -12.29 4.65
N VAL A 34 7.48 -11.25 4.35
CA VAL A 34 7.00 -10.97 2.99
C VAL A 34 7.83 -9.97 2.20
N GLN A 35 8.49 -9.03 2.88
CA GLN A 35 9.37 -7.99 2.32
C GLN A 35 8.82 -7.34 1.03
N PRO A 36 7.59 -6.78 1.07
CA PRO A 36 6.96 -6.30 -0.15
C PRO A 36 7.60 -5.02 -0.69
N GLN A 37 7.84 -4.96 -1.99
CA GLN A 37 8.37 -3.74 -2.62
C GLN A 37 7.30 -2.64 -2.72
N TRP A 38 6.08 -3.01 -3.09
CA TRP A 38 4.94 -2.10 -3.17
C TRP A 38 3.88 -2.45 -2.12
N ALA A 39 3.36 -1.44 -1.42
CA ALA A 39 2.24 -1.58 -0.51
C ALA A 39 1.04 -0.75 -1.01
N LEU A 40 0.02 -1.44 -1.54
CA LEU A 40 -1.16 -0.80 -2.09
C LEU A 40 -2.25 -0.69 -1.01
N ILE A 41 -2.65 0.53 -0.68
CA ILE A 41 -3.63 0.80 0.37
C ILE A 41 -4.95 1.19 -0.31
N GLN A 42 -5.88 0.25 -0.31
CA GLN A 42 -7.24 0.51 -0.74
C GLN A 42 -7.94 1.28 0.36
N GLN A 43 -8.22 2.56 0.16
CA GLN A 43 -8.94 3.39 1.12
C GLN A 43 -9.66 4.54 0.38
N GLY A 44 -10.67 5.11 1.02
CA GLY A 44 -11.48 6.19 0.45
C GLY A 44 -11.13 7.55 1.04
N TYR A 45 -11.20 8.61 0.22
CA TYR A 45 -10.90 9.97 0.67
C TYR A 45 -11.65 10.34 1.96
N ARG A 46 -10.93 10.91 2.94
CA ARG A 46 -11.44 11.24 4.29
C ARG A 46 -12.10 10.04 4.98
N ASN A 47 -11.44 8.89 4.90
CA ASN A 47 -11.87 7.66 5.55
C ASN A 47 -12.21 7.91 7.04
N ARG A 48 -13.48 7.67 7.43
CA ARG A 48 -13.98 7.88 8.80
C ARG A 48 -13.27 7.04 9.86
N TYR A 49 -12.65 5.93 9.46
CA TYR A 49 -11.87 5.06 10.35
C TYR A 49 -10.44 5.56 10.55
N GLN A 50 -10.05 6.66 9.89
CA GLN A 50 -8.70 7.23 9.95
C GLN A 50 -7.65 6.20 9.52
N HIS A 51 -7.96 5.48 8.43
CA HIS A 51 -7.05 4.53 7.80
C HIS A 51 -6.51 5.11 6.49
N PRO A 52 -5.23 4.84 6.15
CA PRO A 52 -4.28 4.02 6.91
C PRO A 52 -3.82 4.71 8.19
N HIS A 53 -3.71 3.94 9.27
CA HIS A 53 -3.24 4.45 10.55
C HIS A 53 -1.75 4.84 10.43
N PRO A 54 -1.30 5.96 11.04
CA PRO A 54 0.09 6.43 10.89
C PRO A 54 1.15 5.37 11.25
N THR A 55 0.89 4.56 12.29
CA THR A 55 1.81 3.47 12.69
C THR A 55 1.94 2.37 11.65
N VAL A 56 0.95 2.18 10.78
CA VAL A 56 1.04 1.21 9.66
C VAL A 56 1.90 1.78 8.55
N LEU A 57 1.71 3.05 8.20
CA LEU A 57 2.57 3.75 7.23
C LEU A 57 4.04 3.74 7.67
N GLN A 58 4.30 4.03 8.94
CA GLN A 58 5.65 3.96 9.53
C GLN A 58 6.25 2.56 9.42
N ARG A 59 5.45 1.52 9.67
CA ARG A 59 5.90 0.14 9.60
C ARG A 59 6.23 -0.29 8.17
N LEU A 60 5.37 0.04 7.21
CA LEU A 60 5.62 -0.22 5.79
C LEU A 60 6.89 0.48 5.32
N ALA A 61 7.07 1.76 5.69
CA ALA A 61 8.27 2.52 5.38
C ALA A 61 9.53 1.93 6.02
N HIS A 62 9.46 1.50 7.29
CA HIS A 62 10.56 0.82 7.98
C HIS A 62 11.00 -0.47 7.28
N HIS A 63 10.07 -1.20 6.68
CA HIS A 63 10.36 -2.41 5.90
C HIS A 63 10.69 -2.13 4.42
N GLY A 64 10.87 -0.86 4.03
CA GLY A 64 11.29 -0.47 2.68
C GLY A 64 10.19 -0.48 1.62
N SER A 65 8.92 -0.64 1.99
CA SER A 65 7.82 -0.70 1.03
C SER A 65 7.43 0.70 0.52
N THR A 66 7.35 0.86 -0.80
CA THR A 66 6.76 2.06 -1.41
C THR A 66 5.24 1.99 -1.32
N THR A 67 4.63 2.99 -0.69
CA THR A 67 3.18 2.99 -0.43
C THR A 67 2.42 3.82 -1.46
N LEU A 68 1.34 3.27 -2.00
CA LEU A 68 0.37 3.99 -2.85
C LEU A 68 -1.04 3.86 -2.27
N GLN A 69 -1.80 4.96 -2.26
CA GLN A 69 -3.15 5.00 -1.71
C GLN A 69 -4.18 5.27 -2.81
N SER A 70 -5.24 4.48 -2.88
CA SER A 70 -6.23 4.57 -3.97
C SER A 70 -7.02 5.88 -3.96
N ASP A 71 -7.25 6.48 -2.79
CA ASP A 71 -7.93 7.77 -2.69
C ASP A 71 -7.15 8.92 -3.33
N GLN A 72 -5.82 8.85 -3.33
CA GLN A 72 -4.90 9.80 -3.96
C GLN A 72 -4.69 9.47 -5.44
N CYS A 73 -4.59 8.18 -5.78
CA CYS A 73 -4.30 7.71 -7.13
C CYS A 73 -5.52 7.58 -8.04
N GLY A 74 -6.73 7.52 -7.49
CA GLY A 74 -7.94 7.10 -8.19
C GLY A 74 -7.94 5.58 -8.37
N ALA A 75 -7.19 5.10 -9.36
CA ALA A 75 -6.84 3.70 -9.50
C ALA A 75 -5.31 3.54 -9.47
N ILE A 76 -4.85 2.38 -9.03
CA ILE A 76 -3.44 2.02 -9.01
C ILE A 76 -3.26 0.90 -10.05
N TRP A 77 -2.38 1.13 -11.01
CA TRP A 77 -1.97 0.16 -12.02
C TRP A 77 -0.60 -0.39 -11.63
N TRP A 78 -0.45 -1.70 -11.56
CA TRP A 78 0.85 -2.34 -11.38
C TRP A 78 1.11 -3.31 -12.52
N HIS A 79 2.32 -3.27 -13.07
CA HIS A 79 2.75 -4.09 -14.19
C HIS A 79 3.80 -5.10 -13.72
N SER A 80 3.50 -6.40 -13.84
CA SER A 80 4.41 -7.46 -13.40
C SER A 80 5.71 -7.55 -14.18
N SER A 81 5.68 -7.23 -15.48
CA SER A 81 6.86 -7.31 -16.35
C SER A 81 7.92 -6.27 -16.03
N THR A 82 7.52 -5.09 -15.57
CA THR A 82 8.41 -3.97 -15.23
C THR A 82 8.55 -3.77 -13.72
N ASN A 83 7.68 -4.40 -12.93
CA ASN A 83 7.51 -4.18 -11.50
C ASN A 83 7.34 -2.69 -11.15
N THR A 84 6.58 -1.98 -11.97
CA THR A 84 6.28 -0.56 -11.77
C THR A 84 4.82 -0.37 -11.41
N ALA A 85 4.56 0.58 -10.51
CA ALA A 85 3.21 1.03 -10.18
C ALA A 85 2.98 2.48 -10.62
N HIS A 86 1.80 2.74 -11.19
CA HIS A 86 1.37 4.05 -11.67
C HIS A 86 0.00 4.42 -11.11
N CYS A 87 -0.21 5.72 -10.90
CA CYS A 87 -1.48 6.26 -10.44
C CYS A 87 -2.28 6.79 -11.62
N GLU A 88 -3.55 6.40 -11.73
CA GLU A 88 -4.47 6.81 -12.80
C GLU A 88 -4.54 8.34 -12.92
N ARG A 89 -4.65 9.04 -11.79
CA ARG A 89 -4.65 10.51 -11.78
C ARG A 89 -3.34 11.15 -12.26
N HIS A 90 -2.23 10.41 -12.29
CA HIS A 90 -0.98 10.89 -12.86
C HIS A 90 -0.88 10.59 -14.36
N MET A 91 -1.35 9.43 -14.80
CA MET A 91 -1.34 9.02 -16.20
C MET A 91 -2.38 9.79 -17.04
N HIS A 92 -3.55 10.04 -16.47
CA HIS A 92 -4.68 10.69 -17.14
C HIS A 92 -5.08 11.98 -16.43
N ARG A 93 -4.11 12.87 -16.19
CA ARG A 93 -4.33 14.17 -15.55
C ARG A 93 -5.36 15.00 -16.31
N ARG A 94 -6.41 15.41 -15.61
CA ARG A 94 -7.43 16.34 -16.12
C ARG A 94 -7.41 17.62 -15.30
N TYR A 95 -7.68 18.77 -15.92
CA TYR A 95 -7.59 20.08 -15.24
C TYR A 95 -8.51 20.21 -14.03
N TRP A 96 -9.58 19.41 -13.96
CA TRP A 96 -10.54 19.39 -12.86
C TRP A 96 -10.27 18.32 -11.79
N GLN A 97 -9.21 17.52 -11.93
CA GLN A 97 -8.81 16.57 -10.90
C GLN A 97 -7.98 17.27 -9.83
N HIS A 98 -8.52 17.38 -8.63
CA HIS A 98 -7.79 17.91 -7.49
C HIS A 98 -6.73 16.90 -7.01
N GLN A 99 -5.53 17.39 -6.70
CA GLN A 99 -4.57 16.63 -5.92
C GLN A 99 -5.04 16.66 -4.46
N ALA A 100 -5.42 15.51 -3.92
CA ALA A 100 -5.59 15.38 -2.48
C ALA A 100 -4.21 15.58 -1.86
N GLN A 101 -4.00 16.72 -1.18
CA GLN A 101 -2.80 16.93 -0.39
C GLN A 101 -2.78 15.88 0.73
N ALA A 102 -1.62 15.24 0.94
CA ALA A 102 -1.43 14.42 2.12
C ALA A 102 -1.68 15.30 3.35
N ALA A 103 -2.54 14.85 4.25
CA ALA A 103 -2.77 15.56 5.51
C ALA A 103 -1.44 15.60 6.28
N ASN A 104 -1.02 16.81 6.67
CA ASN A 104 0.14 17.05 7.54
C ASN A 104 -0.01 16.35 8.90
#